data_AF-A0A3R7DGV5-F1
#
_entry.id   AF-A0A3R7DGV5-F1
#
_cell.length_a   1.000
_cell.length_b   1.000
_cell.length_c   1.000
_cell.angle_alpha   90.00
_cell.angle_beta   90.00
_cell.angle_gamma   90.00
#
_symmetry.space_group_name_H-M   'P 1'
#
loop_
_entity.id
_entity.type
_entity.pdbx_description
1 polymer ?
#
loop_
_entity_poly.entity_id
_entity_poly.type
_entity_poly.pdbx_seq_one_letter_code
_entity_poly.pdbx_strand_id
1 'polypeptide(L)'
;VVEERTANTRLFHSVTTKGTFVNSLQGHFVEADRFIMVMRQVEHDEVHLCDPLRRQRHYRSWIEVRQESTTHILMRFVSHSSHAFRPANGYVSIDELAALGGIDVTGIEDGDEKAAYVRRELIRRGNADFEPWRNWFMGLMMQASLQQPAPRAN
;
A
#
# COMPACT_ATOMS: atom_id res chain seq x y z
N VAL A 1 10.55 -2.90 -8.05
CA VAL A 1 11.52 -2.00 -8.70
C VAL A 1 10.78 -0.71 -9.05
N VAL A 2 11.42 0.47 -8.97
CA VAL A 2 10.81 1.70 -9.53
C VAL A 2 11.12 1.67 -11.01
N GLU A 3 10.09 1.66 -11.86
CA GLU A 3 10.28 1.57 -13.30
C GLU A 3 10.22 2.94 -13.96
N GLU A 4 9.36 3.82 -13.47
CA GLU A 4 9.26 5.18 -13.95
C GLU A 4 9.24 6.19 -12.80
N ARG A 5 9.96 7.30 -12.98
CA ARG A 5 9.98 8.42 -12.03
C ARG A 5 9.88 9.74 -12.78
N THR A 6 8.92 10.56 -12.38
CA THR A 6 8.81 11.96 -12.80
C THR A 6 9.10 12.89 -11.63
N ALA A 7 8.75 14.18 -11.75
CA ALA A 7 8.91 15.17 -10.68
C ALA A 7 8.15 14.79 -9.40
N ASN A 8 6.89 14.34 -9.53
CA ASN A 8 6.02 14.02 -8.39
C ASN A 8 5.36 12.64 -8.47
N THR A 9 5.57 11.86 -9.54
CA THR A 9 5.02 10.50 -9.64
C THR A 9 6.11 9.44 -9.66
N ARG A 10 5.75 8.26 -9.15
CA ARG A 10 6.58 7.06 -9.19
C ARG A 10 5.70 5.88 -9.55
N LEU A 11 6.11 5.12 -10.55
CA LEU A 11 5.43 3.90 -10.96
C LEU A 11 6.27 2.69 -10.57
N PHE A 12 5.63 1.72 -9.92
CA PHE A 12 6.26 0.50 -9.47
C PHE A 12 5.55 -0.68 -10.11
N HIS A 13 6.34 -1.55 -10.76
CA HIS A 13 5.88 -2.88 -11.12
C HIS A 13 6.72 -3.92 -10.39
N SER A 14 6.04 -4.86 -9.77
CA SER A 14 6.67 -5.98 -9.11
C SER A 14 5.70 -7.11 -8.86
N VAL A 15 6.27 -8.23 -8.43
CA VAL A 15 5.51 -9.35 -7.88
C VAL A 15 6.02 -9.53 -6.46
N THR A 16 5.10 -9.59 -5.50
CA THR A 16 5.48 -9.85 -4.10
C THR A 16 6.06 -11.25 -3.96
N THR A 17 6.77 -11.51 -2.87
CA THR A 17 7.24 -12.87 -2.54
C THR A 17 6.11 -13.89 -2.42
N LYS A 18 4.87 -13.42 -2.17
CA LYS A 18 3.65 -14.23 -2.14
C LYS A 18 2.96 -14.35 -3.50
N GLY A 19 3.60 -13.90 -4.58
CA GLY A 19 3.09 -14.02 -5.95
C GLY A 19 1.97 -13.04 -6.30
N THR A 20 1.74 -11.99 -5.51
CA THR A 20 0.74 -10.96 -5.84
C THR A 20 1.34 -9.93 -6.78
N PHE A 21 0.65 -9.62 -7.88
CA PHE A 21 1.03 -8.56 -8.80
C PHE A 21 0.78 -7.19 -8.18
N VAL A 22 1.80 -6.33 -8.25
CA VAL A 22 1.75 -4.95 -7.78
C VAL A 22 2.12 -4.06 -8.95
N ASN A 23 1.15 -3.30 -9.44
CA ASN A 23 1.35 -2.20 -10.36
C ASN A 23 0.82 -0.96 -9.66
N SER A 24 1.72 -0.18 -9.05
CA SER A 24 1.35 0.87 -8.11
C SER A 24 1.85 2.22 -8.62
N LEU A 25 0.92 3.10 -8.94
CA LEU A 25 1.19 4.50 -9.23
C LEU A 25 1.14 5.29 -7.93
N GLN A 26 2.19 6.03 -7.64
CA GLN A 26 2.28 6.91 -6.49
C GLN A 26 2.40 8.37 -6.93
N GLY A 27 1.70 9.26 -6.22
CA GLY A 27 1.89 10.71 -6.26
C GLY A 27 2.50 11.20 -4.96
N HIS A 28 3.52 12.04 -5.05
CA HIS A 28 4.32 12.55 -3.93
C HIS A 28 4.21 14.07 -3.91
N PHE A 29 3.69 14.63 -2.82
CA PHE A 29 3.54 16.07 -2.64
C PHE A 29 4.30 16.48 -1.39
N VAL A 30 5.18 17.47 -1.55
CA VAL A 30 6.10 17.91 -0.50
C VAL A 30 5.90 19.41 -0.27
N GLU A 31 5.52 19.76 0.94
CA GLU A 31 5.40 21.13 1.44
C GLU A 31 6.48 21.36 2.53
N ALA A 32 6.46 22.51 3.21
CA ALA A 32 7.47 22.85 4.20
C ALA A 32 7.41 21.97 5.46
N ASP A 33 6.21 21.66 5.95
CA ASP A 33 5.95 20.88 7.17
C ASP A 33 5.25 19.55 6.88
N ARG A 34 5.03 19.20 5.61
CA ARG A 34 4.10 18.14 5.23
C ARG A 34 4.57 17.36 4.01
N PHE A 35 4.41 16.05 4.08
CA PHE A 35 4.58 15.11 2.99
C PHE A 35 3.29 14.32 2.80
N ILE A 36 2.81 14.24 1.56
CA ILE A 36 1.66 13.42 1.19
C ILE A 36 2.10 12.42 0.13
N MET A 37 1.79 11.15 0.37
CA MET A 37 1.88 10.11 -0.63
C MET A 37 0.49 9.54 -0.88
N VAL A 38 0.03 9.66 -2.12
CA VAL A 38 -1.16 8.95 -2.60
C VAL A 38 -0.70 7.79 -3.44
N MET A 39 -1.38 6.65 -3.33
CA MET A 39 -1.07 5.50 -4.18
C MET A 39 -2.33 4.80 -4.64
N ARG A 40 -2.25 4.21 -5.84
CA ARG A 40 -3.33 3.43 -6.44
C ARG A 40 -2.74 2.27 -7.25
N GLN A 41 -3.37 1.10 -7.12
CA GLN A 41 -3.13 -0.02 -8.03
C GLN A 41 -3.69 0.31 -9.42
N VAL A 42 -2.86 0.16 -10.45
CA VAL A 42 -3.26 0.16 -11.84
C VAL A 42 -3.55 -1.29 -12.25
N GLU A 43 -4.78 -1.57 -12.65
CA GLU A 43 -5.26 -2.95 -12.88
C GLU A 43 -5.35 -3.31 -14.35
N HIS A 44 -5.62 -2.31 -15.17
CA HIS A 44 -5.71 -2.41 -16.62
C HIS A 44 -4.67 -1.47 -17.21
N ASP A 45 -3.46 -1.99 -17.34
CA ASP A 45 -2.32 -1.33 -17.93
C ASP A 45 -1.98 -2.06 -19.24
N GLU A 46 -2.03 -1.35 -20.37
CA GLU A 46 -1.78 -1.93 -21.69
C GLU A 46 -0.31 -2.34 -21.89
N VAL A 47 0.61 -1.71 -21.16
CA VAL A 47 2.06 -1.96 -21.24
C VAL A 47 2.47 -3.02 -20.23
N HIS A 48 1.94 -2.96 -19.00
CA HIS A 48 2.30 -3.84 -17.90
C HIS A 48 1.14 -4.75 -17.48
N LEU A 49 0.87 -5.74 -18.34
CA LEU A 49 -0.24 -6.68 -18.17
C LEU A 49 -0.02 -7.61 -16.97
N CYS A 50 -1.05 -7.73 -16.14
CA CYS A 50 -1.14 -8.77 -15.11
C CYS A 50 -1.47 -10.11 -15.76
N ASP A 51 -0.69 -11.15 -15.44
CA ASP A 51 -1.05 -12.53 -15.77
C ASP A 51 -2.47 -12.85 -15.21
N PRO A 52 -3.42 -13.30 -16.05
CA PRO A 52 -4.81 -13.53 -15.62
C PRO A 52 -4.98 -14.52 -14.48
N LEU A 53 -4.00 -15.40 -14.24
CA LEU A 53 -3.99 -16.36 -13.13
C LEU A 53 -3.28 -15.83 -11.88
N ARG A 54 -2.66 -14.66 -11.97
CA ARG A 54 -1.96 -14.02 -10.87
C ARG A 54 -2.92 -13.20 -10.03
N ARG A 55 -2.67 -13.20 -8.72
CA ARG A 55 -3.48 -12.44 -7.77
C ARG A 55 -3.16 -10.96 -7.87
N GLN A 56 -4.18 -10.13 -7.73
CA GLN A 56 -4.08 -8.70 -7.51
C GLN A 56 -5.17 -8.21 -6.53
N ARG A 57 -5.16 -6.92 -6.22
CA ARG A 57 -6.14 -6.27 -5.33
C ARG A 57 -6.44 -4.86 -5.83
N HIS A 58 -7.68 -4.43 -5.69
CA HIS A 58 -8.00 -3.01 -5.70
C HIS A 58 -7.35 -2.41 -4.47
N TYR A 59 -6.33 -1.58 -4.67
CA TYR A 59 -5.66 -0.90 -3.57
C TYR A 59 -5.56 0.59 -3.86
N ARG A 60 -5.93 1.39 -2.87
CA ARG A 60 -5.66 2.81 -2.84
C ARG A 60 -5.32 3.22 -1.43
N SER A 61 -4.41 4.17 -1.27
CA SER A 61 -4.17 4.76 0.03
C SER A 61 -3.73 6.21 -0.07
N TRP A 62 -3.93 6.90 1.04
CA TRP A 62 -3.48 8.25 1.29
C TRP A 62 -2.69 8.22 2.58
N ILE A 63 -1.43 8.65 2.47
CA ILE A 63 -0.52 8.80 3.59
C ILE A 63 -0.17 10.26 3.71
N GLU A 64 -0.33 10.80 4.90
CA GLU A 64 0.15 12.12 5.27
C GLU A 64 1.13 11.97 6.42
N VAL A 65 2.27 12.63 6.30
CA VAL A 65 3.20 12.85 7.39
C VAL A 65 3.36 14.35 7.55
N ARG A 66 3.10 14.86 8.74
CA ARG A 66 3.17 16.28 9.04
C ARG A 66 4.05 16.50 10.26
N GLN A 67 4.96 17.45 10.19
CA GLN A 67 5.68 17.95 11.34
C GLN A 67 4.78 18.93 12.09
N GLU A 68 4.39 18.59 13.33
CA GLU A 68 3.61 19.50 14.19
C GLU A 68 4.53 20.35 15.07
N SER A 69 5.71 19.85 15.41
CA SER A 69 6.77 20.60 16.11
C SER A 69 8.15 20.01 15.79
N THR A 70 9.20 20.59 16.36
CA THR A 70 10.56 20.06 16.23
C THR A 70 10.73 18.63 16.75
N THR A 71 9.81 18.17 17.62
CA THR A 71 9.87 16.84 18.25
C THR A 71 8.68 15.95 17.93
N HIS A 72 7.63 16.48 17.31
CA HIS A 72 6.38 15.74 17.06
C HIS A 72 6.03 15.71 15.58
N ILE A 73 5.67 14.50 15.15
CA ILE A 73 5.11 14.23 13.83
C ILE A 73 3.70 13.67 14.02
N LEU A 74 2.79 14.08 13.15
CA LEU A 74 1.52 13.42 12.97
C LEU A 74 1.54 12.63 11.68
N MET A 75 1.17 11.36 11.76
CA MET A 75 1.03 10.50 10.60
C MET A 75 -0.43 10.07 10.47
N ARG A 76 -1.03 10.29 9.31
CA ARG A 76 -2.35 9.78 8.96
C ARG A 76 -2.21 8.79 7.82
N PHE A 77 -2.85 7.64 7.97
CA PHE A 77 -2.88 6.60 6.96
C PHE A 77 -4.32 6.14 6.78
N VAL A 78 -4.81 6.26 5.55
CA VAL A 78 -6.08 5.64 5.17
C VAL A 78 -5.84 4.81 3.93
N SER A 79 -6.33 3.57 3.95
CA SER A 79 -6.26 2.70 2.80
C SER A 79 -7.59 2.00 2.58
N HIS A 80 -7.82 1.64 1.32
CA HIS A 80 -8.90 0.79 0.90
C HIS A 80 -8.31 -0.34 0.10
N SER A 81 -8.47 -1.56 0.60
CA SER A 81 -8.04 -2.80 -0.05
C SER A 81 -9.27 -3.67 -0.28
N SER A 82 -9.44 -4.17 -1.50
CA SER A 82 -10.40 -5.24 -1.76
C SER A 82 -9.91 -6.59 -1.25
N HIS A 83 -10.80 -7.58 -1.31
CA HIS A 83 -10.42 -8.98 -1.37
C HIS A 83 -9.48 -9.20 -2.57
N ALA A 84 -8.47 -10.05 -2.40
CA ALA A 84 -7.65 -10.52 -3.51
C ALA A 84 -8.48 -11.25 -4.57
N PHE A 85 -8.11 -11.06 -5.83
CA PHE A 85 -8.77 -11.70 -6.96
C PHE A 85 -7.74 -12.02 -8.05
N ARG A 86 -8.08 -12.91 -8.97
CA ARG A 86 -7.36 -13.06 -10.23
C ARG A 86 -8.25 -12.57 -11.38
N PRO A 87 -7.70 -11.88 -12.39
CA PRO A 87 -8.49 -11.41 -13.52
C PRO A 87 -9.35 -12.50 -14.18
N ALA A 88 -8.83 -13.73 -14.30
CA ALA A 88 -9.52 -14.81 -15.00
C ALA A 88 -10.66 -15.46 -14.23
N ASN A 89 -10.60 -15.51 -12.89
CA ASN A 89 -11.53 -16.33 -12.09
C ASN A 89 -12.14 -15.61 -10.88
N GLY A 90 -11.93 -14.30 -10.75
CA GLY A 90 -12.55 -13.50 -9.70
C GLY A 90 -11.88 -13.64 -8.33
N TYR A 91 -12.66 -13.42 -7.28
CA TYR A 91 -12.16 -13.40 -5.90
C TYR A 91 -11.60 -14.76 -5.47
N VAL A 92 -10.50 -14.73 -4.71
CA VAL A 92 -9.93 -15.93 -4.11
C VAL A 92 -10.83 -16.47 -3.01
N SER A 93 -10.66 -17.74 -2.63
CA SER A 93 -11.38 -18.31 -1.50
C SER A 93 -10.92 -17.66 -0.18
N ILE A 94 -11.76 -17.76 0.86
CA ILE A 94 -11.38 -17.29 2.19
C ILE A 94 -10.19 -18.05 2.76
N ASP A 95 -10.07 -19.35 2.46
CA ASP A 95 -8.89 -20.15 2.84
C ASP A 95 -7.62 -19.66 2.18
N GLU A 96 -7.68 -19.35 0.87
CA GLU A 96 -6.54 -18.78 0.17
C GLU A 96 -6.19 -17.41 0.73
N LEU A 97 -7.19 -16.57 1.03
CA LEU A 97 -6.98 -15.26 1.64
C LEU A 97 -6.33 -15.38 3.03
N ALA A 98 -6.79 -16.34 3.85
CA ALA A 98 -6.23 -16.63 5.16
C ALA A 98 -4.77 -17.09 5.05
N ALA A 99 -4.47 -18.02 4.14
CA ALA A 99 -3.11 -18.49 3.88
C ALA A 99 -2.18 -17.34 3.44
N LEU A 100 -2.66 -16.43 2.59
CA LEU A 100 -1.91 -15.22 2.22
C LEU A 100 -1.62 -14.32 3.42
N GLY A 101 -2.55 -14.22 4.36
CA GLY A 101 -2.40 -13.50 5.62
C GLY A 101 -1.58 -14.24 6.69
N GLY A 102 -1.25 -15.52 6.47
CA GLY A 102 -0.69 -16.40 7.50
C GLY A 102 -1.64 -16.61 8.68
N ILE A 103 -2.94 -16.64 8.41
CA ILE A 103 -4.02 -16.74 9.40
C ILE A 103 -4.44 -18.19 9.48
N ASP A 104 -4.38 -18.77 10.68
CA ASP A 104 -4.92 -20.10 10.93
C ASP A 104 -6.43 -20.03 11.04
N VAL A 105 -7.12 -20.91 10.31
CA VAL A 105 -8.58 -21.04 10.31
C VAL A 105 -9.01 -22.46 10.63
N THR A 106 -8.10 -23.30 11.13
CA THR A 106 -8.37 -24.68 11.52
C THR A 106 -9.47 -24.71 12.58
N GLY A 107 -10.52 -25.51 12.33
CA GLY A 107 -11.66 -25.64 13.24
C GLY A 107 -12.69 -24.51 13.17
N ILE A 108 -12.54 -23.55 12.25
CA ILE A 108 -13.56 -22.53 11.98
C ILE A 108 -14.45 -23.03 10.84
N GLU A 109 -15.76 -23.08 11.09
CA GLU A 109 -16.76 -23.48 10.10
C GLU A 109 -16.76 -22.56 8.88
N ASP A 110 -16.99 -23.14 7.69
CA ASP A 110 -17.10 -22.37 6.47
C ASP A 110 -18.38 -21.52 6.47
N GLY A 111 -18.21 -20.22 6.24
CA GLY A 111 -19.32 -19.28 6.21
C GLY A 111 -18.88 -17.84 6.46
N ASP A 112 -19.87 -16.98 6.69
CA ASP A 112 -19.66 -15.55 6.89
C ASP A 112 -18.82 -15.24 8.13
N GLU A 113 -18.90 -16.08 9.16
CA GLU A 113 -18.12 -15.94 10.39
C GLU A 113 -16.62 -16.11 10.14
N LYS A 114 -16.23 -17.13 9.37
CA LYS A 114 -14.84 -17.33 8.93
C LYS A 114 -14.35 -16.16 8.10
N ALA A 115 -15.17 -15.68 7.16
CA ALA A 115 -14.83 -14.54 6.34
C ALA A 115 -14.63 -13.26 7.18
N ALA A 116 -15.50 -13.03 8.16
CA ALA A 116 -15.40 -11.90 9.07
C ALA A 116 -14.17 -12.00 10.00
N TYR A 117 -13.87 -13.20 10.50
CA TYR A 117 -12.67 -13.48 11.29
C TYR A 117 -11.39 -13.15 10.51
N VAL A 118 -11.26 -13.70 9.29
CA VAL A 118 -10.09 -13.46 8.43
C VAL A 118 -9.94 -11.96 8.12
N ARG A 119 -11.03 -11.25 7.81
CA ARG A 119 -10.99 -9.80 7.57
C ARG A 119 -10.51 -9.01 8.79
N ARG A 120 -11.03 -9.31 9.98
CA ARG A 120 -10.60 -8.65 11.23
C ARG A 120 -9.13 -8.90 11.51
N GLU A 121 -8.66 -10.12 11.30
CA GLU A 121 -7.28 -10.48 11.56
C GLU A 121 -6.32 -9.84 10.57
N LEU A 122 -6.69 -9.72 9.28
CA LEU A 122 -5.93 -8.96 8.29
C LEU A 122 -5.80 -7.48 8.68
N ILE A 123 -6.88 -6.85 9.15
CA ILE A 123 -6.87 -5.45 9.61
C ILE A 123 -5.98 -5.32 10.85
N ARG A 124 -6.13 -6.21 11.83
CA ARG A 124 -5.33 -6.19 13.07
C ARG A 124 -3.85 -6.30 12.77
N ARG A 125 -3.44 -7.23 11.90
CA ARG A 125 -2.04 -7.40 11.48
C ARG A 125 -1.54 -6.19 10.68
N GLY A 126 -2.34 -5.69 9.74
CA GLY A 126 -1.99 -4.48 8.99
C GLY A 126 -1.75 -3.26 9.89
N ASN A 127 -2.53 -3.11 10.95
CA ASN A 127 -2.32 -2.06 11.95
C ASN A 127 -1.05 -2.27 12.78
N ALA A 128 -0.68 -3.52 13.10
CA ALA A 128 0.57 -3.84 13.80
C ALA A 128 1.81 -3.57 12.92
N ASP A 129 1.71 -3.84 11.62
CA ASP A 129 2.77 -3.57 10.63
C ASP A 129 2.98 -2.06 10.39
N PHE A 130 2.10 -1.19 10.91
CA PHE A 130 2.20 0.25 10.73
C PHE A 130 3.41 0.87 11.46
N GLU A 131 3.84 0.29 12.58
CA GLU A 131 5.00 0.79 13.33
C GLU A 131 6.31 0.70 12.52
N PRO A 132 6.66 -0.42 11.88
CA PRO A 132 7.76 -0.48 10.92
C PRO A 132 7.62 0.51 9.74
N TRP A 133 6.40 0.70 9.22
CA TRP A 133 6.14 1.62 8.10
C TRP A 133 6.40 3.08 8.46
N ARG A 134 6.18 3.46 9.72
CA ARG A 134 6.43 4.81 10.22
C ARG A 134 7.87 5.25 9.94
N ASN A 135 8.85 4.40 10.24
CA ASN A 135 10.27 4.73 10.05
C ASN A 135 10.62 4.93 8.57
N TRP A 136 10.04 4.10 7.69
CA TRP A 136 10.23 4.24 6.25
C TRP A 136 9.66 5.56 5.71
N PHE A 137 8.43 5.91 6.12
CA PHE A 137 7.81 7.18 5.73
C PHE A 137 8.58 8.41 6.24
N MET A 138 9.13 8.32 7.46
CA MET A 138 10.02 9.36 7.98
C MET A 138 11.27 9.52 7.12
N GLY A 139 11.88 8.42 6.70
CA GLY A 139 13.00 8.44 5.76
C GLY A 139 12.65 9.11 4.44
N LEU A 140 11.45 8.84 3.89
CA LEU A 140 10.98 9.49 2.66
C LEU A 140 10.81 11.00 2.84
N MET A 141 10.24 11.46 3.95
CA MET A 141 10.09 12.89 4.23
C MET A 141 11.45 13.59 4.35
N MET A 142 12.43 12.98 5.03
CA MET A 142 13.79 13.53 5.10
C MET A 142 14.47 13.58 3.73
N GLN A 143 14.27 12.57 2.88
CA GLN A 143 14.81 12.59 1.51
C GLN A 143 14.14 13.67 0.64
N ALA A 144 12.83 13.87 0.83
CA ALA A 144 12.07 14.86 0.10
C ALA A 144 12.45 16.30 0.48
N SER A 145 12.69 16.58 1.77
CA SER A 145 13.13 17.90 2.23
C SER A 145 14.53 18.25 1.72
N LEU A 146 15.43 17.27 1.60
CA LEU A 146 16.77 17.45 1.01
C LEU A 146 16.74 17.72 -0.52
N GLN A 147 15.63 17.40 -1.19
CA GLN A 147 15.46 17.58 -2.64
C GLN A 147 14.72 18.88 -2.99
N GLN A 148 14.28 19.68 -2.00
CA GLN A 148 13.69 21.00 -2.27
C GLN A 148 14.79 21.99 -2.69
N PRO A 149 14.63 22.71 -3.82
CA PRO A 149 15.53 23.81 -4.16
C PRO A 149 15.47 24.87 -3.05
N ALA A 150 16.61 25.46 -2.72
CA ALA A 150 16.70 26.54 -1.75
C ALA A 150 15.65 27.62 -2.07
N PRO A 151 14.96 28.19 -1.05
CA PRO A 151 13.99 29.24 -1.28
C PRO A 151 14.68 30.37 -2.04
N ARG A 152 14.08 30.80 -3.16
CA ARG A 152 14.55 31.98 -3.89
C ARG A 152 14.48 33.14 -2.92
N ALA A 153 15.65 33.70 -2.57
CA ALA A 153 15.73 34.95 -1.85
C ALA A 153 15.06 36.03 -2.70
N ASN A 154 14.03 36.69 -2.14
CA ASN A 154 13.50 37.94 -2.67
C ASN A 154 14.42 39.09 -2.27
#